data_AF-H2CYW0-F1
#
_entry.id   AF-H2CYW0-F1
#
_cell.length_a   1.000
_cell.length_b   1.000
_cell.length_c   1.000
_cell.angle_alpha   90.00
_cell.angle_beta   90.00
_cell.angle_gamma   90.00
#
_symmetry.space_group_name_H-M   'P 1'
#
loop_
_entity.id
_entity.type
_entity.pdbx_description
1 polymer ?
#
loop_
_entity_poly.entity_id
_entity_poly.type
_entity_poly.pdbx_seq_one_letter_code
_entity_poly.pdbx_strand_id
1 'polypeptide(L)'
;FFALLSFFLVLMPFVWHVRSKNVGTIVLSIWLMLGNLDNFVNSMVWWNSIADIAPGLCEISVRLKHVMFIAIPASNLVIARKLESIASTRQVRASAADHKRSIIIDVLISVGVPFVYGCLMIVNQTNRYAIIEEAGCWTMLVSSWVFVLLVAAPVVIVSLCSAVY
;
A
#
# COMPACT_ATOMS: atom_id res chain seq x y z
N PHE A 1 -12.82 -14.83 7.04
CA PHE A 1 -12.04 -16.10 7.21
C PHE A 1 -10.76 -16.13 6.37
N PHE A 2 -10.82 -16.02 5.03
CA PHE A 2 -9.64 -16.10 4.16
C PHE A 2 -8.53 -15.07 4.44
N ALA A 3 -8.88 -13.86 4.88
CA ALA A 3 -7.91 -12.80 5.20
C ALA A 3 -6.92 -13.17 6.33
N LEU A 4 -7.34 -13.96 7.33
CA LEU A 4 -6.43 -14.45 8.37
C LEU A 4 -5.40 -15.42 7.80
N LEU A 5 -5.86 -16.35 6.96
CA LEU A 5 -4.96 -17.30 6.33
C LEU A 5 -3.93 -16.58 5.46
N SER A 6 -4.36 -15.58 4.69
CA SER A 6 -3.49 -14.71 3.91
C SER A 6 -2.50 -13.93 4.77
N PHE A 7 -2.91 -13.43 5.95
CA PHE A 7 -1.99 -12.77 6.87
C PHE A 7 -0.84 -13.69 7.32
N PHE A 8 -1.15 -14.91 7.74
CA PHE A 8 -0.12 -15.89 8.12
C PHE A 8 0.75 -16.31 6.93
N LEU A 9 0.14 -16.45 5.75
CA LEU A 9 0.87 -16.77 4.52
C LEU A 9 1.87 -15.68 4.13
N VAL A 10 1.55 -14.40 4.38
CA VAL A 10 2.45 -13.27 4.11
C VAL A 10 3.53 -13.11 5.19
N LEU A 11 3.25 -13.53 6.43
CA LEU A 11 4.23 -13.50 7.52
C LEU A 11 5.42 -14.45 7.25
N MET A 12 5.17 -15.60 6.63
CA MET A 12 6.20 -16.59 6.33
C MET A 12 7.32 -16.06 5.39
N PRO A 13 7.03 -15.50 4.19
CA PRO A 13 8.04 -14.92 3.32
C PRO A 13 8.62 -13.62 3.90
N PHE A 14 7.89 -12.89 4.75
CA PHE A 14 8.39 -11.67 5.38
C PHE A 14 9.70 -11.90 6.14
N VAL A 15 9.77 -12.95 6.97
CA VAL A 15 10.97 -13.28 7.74
C VAL A 15 12.18 -13.55 6.82
N TRP A 16 11.93 -14.22 5.70
CA TRP A 16 12.98 -14.54 4.72
C TRP A 16 13.43 -13.32 3.91
N HIS A 17 12.49 -12.45 3.52
CA HIS A 17 12.79 -11.22 2.78
C HIS A 17 13.54 -10.18 3.63
N VAL A 18 13.28 -10.12 4.94
CA VAL A 18 14.07 -9.31 5.89
C VAL A 18 15.54 -9.75 5.87
N ARG A 19 15.80 -11.06 5.80
CA ARG A 19 17.17 -11.60 5.69
C ARG A 19 17.84 -11.26 4.36
N SER A 20 17.06 -11.18 3.28
CA SER A 20 17.52 -10.80 1.93
C SER A 20 17.74 -9.29 1.75
N LYS A 21 17.36 -8.45 2.73
CA LYS A 21 17.45 -6.97 2.70
C LYS A 21 16.80 -6.36 1.44
N ASN A 22 15.74 -7.00 0.93
CA ASN A 22 14.99 -6.45 -0.19
C ASN A 22 13.88 -5.51 0.31
N VAL A 23 14.21 -4.22 0.38
CA VAL A 23 13.33 -3.17 0.90
C VAL A 23 11.97 -3.15 0.19
N GLY A 24 11.94 -3.28 -1.14
CA GLY A 24 10.68 -3.25 -1.90
C GLY A 24 9.72 -4.37 -1.49
N THR A 25 10.24 -5.60 -1.35
CA THR A 25 9.43 -6.74 -0.92
C THR A 25 9.03 -6.64 0.55
N ILE A 26 9.91 -6.15 1.42
CA ILE A 26 9.61 -5.95 2.85
C ILE A 26 8.45 -4.96 3.01
N VAL A 27 8.50 -3.81 2.32
CA VAL A 27 7.46 -2.78 2.39
C VAL A 27 6.15 -3.30 1.80
N LEU A 28 6.19 -3.99 0.66
CA LEU A 28 5.00 -4.62 0.07
C LEU A 28 4.35 -5.63 1.04
N SER A 29 5.13 -6.50 1.67
CA SER A 29 4.64 -7.47 2.64
C SER A 29 3.98 -6.79 3.85
N ILE A 30 4.56 -5.71 4.37
CA ILE A 30 3.97 -4.94 5.49
C ILE A 30 2.61 -4.37 5.10
N TRP A 31 2.50 -3.75 3.91
CA TRP A 31 1.22 -3.21 3.44
C TRP A 31 0.16 -4.30 3.26
N LEU A 32 0.53 -5.46 2.70
CA LEU A 32 -0.38 -6.59 2.55
C LEU A 32 -0.79 -7.17 3.91
N MET A 33 0.11 -7.25 4.89
CA MET A 33 -0.24 -7.68 6.25
C MET A 33 -1.25 -6.74 6.89
N LEU A 34 -1.01 -5.43 6.81
CA LEU A 34 -1.92 -4.42 7.35
C LEU A 34 -3.31 -4.50 6.68
N GLY A 35 -3.36 -4.67 5.36
CA GLY A 35 -4.63 -4.79 4.63
C GLY A 35 -5.41 -6.07 4.94
N ASN A 36 -4.72 -7.20 5.12
CA ASN A 36 -5.37 -8.45 5.51
C ASN A 36 -5.90 -8.39 6.94
N LEU A 37 -5.14 -7.78 7.86
CA LEU A 37 -5.59 -7.56 9.24
C LEU A 37 -6.82 -6.64 9.27
N ASP A 38 -6.79 -5.54 8.51
CA ASP A 38 -7.92 -4.61 8.38
C ASP A 38 -9.19 -5.30 7.87
N ASN A 39 -9.08 -6.08 6.78
CA ASN A 39 -10.22 -6.82 6.24
C ASN A 39 -10.76 -7.87 7.21
N PHE A 40 -9.88 -8.54 7.96
CA PHE A 40 -10.31 -9.50 8.96
C PHE A 40 -11.10 -8.84 10.09
N VAL A 41 -10.59 -7.73 10.66
CA VAL A 41 -11.27 -7.02 11.74
C VAL A 41 -12.59 -6.43 11.24
N ASN A 42 -12.61 -5.81 10.06
CA ASN A 42 -13.83 -5.26 9.46
C ASN A 42 -14.92 -6.32 9.26
N SER A 43 -14.55 -7.47 8.71
CA SER A 43 -15.52 -8.56 8.48
C SER A 43 -16.01 -9.20 9.79
N MET A 44 -15.18 -9.22 10.84
CA MET A 44 -15.58 -9.76 12.15
C MET A 44 -16.49 -8.80 12.93
N VAL A 45 -16.20 -7.50 12.94
CA VAL A 45 -16.96 -6.50 13.71
C VAL A 45 -18.33 -6.23 13.07
N TRP A 46 -18.39 -6.19 11.74
CA TRP A 46 -19.61 -5.89 10.97
C TRP A 46 -20.24 -7.13 10.30
N TRP A 47 -20.08 -8.30 10.91
CA TRP A 47 -20.60 -9.57 10.36
C TRP A 47 -22.13 -9.59 10.16
N ASN A 48 -22.90 -8.95 11.05
CA ASN A 48 -24.37 -8.92 10.98
C ASN A 48 -24.91 -7.59 11.51
N SER A 49 -24.19 -6.50 11.23
CA SER A 49 -24.55 -5.17 11.70
C SER A 49 -23.99 -4.13 10.76
N ILE A 50 -24.75 -3.06 10.56
CA ILE A 50 -24.34 -1.83 9.87
C ILE A 50 -24.15 -0.66 10.85
N ALA A 51 -24.27 -0.93 12.16
CA ALA A 51 -24.15 0.09 13.18
C ALA A 51 -22.71 0.61 13.29
N ASP A 52 -22.55 1.89 13.63
CA ASP A 52 -21.24 2.48 13.90
C ASP A 52 -20.76 2.09 15.31
N ILE A 53 -20.22 0.87 15.43
CA ILE A 53 -19.75 0.28 16.70
C ILE A 53 -18.38 0.85 17.09
N ALA A 54 -17.54 1.17 16.10
CA ALA A 54 -16.14 1.55 16.28
C ALA A 54 -15.70 2.65 15.29
N PRO A 55 -16.10 3.92 15.50
CA PRO A 55 -15.84 5.01 14.56
C PRO A 55 -14.35 5.28 14.35
N GLY A 56 -13.53 5.18 15.40
CA GLY A 56 -12.08 5.38 15.31
C GLY A 56 -11.36 4.32 14.47
N LEU A 57 -11.82 3.06 14.54
CA LEU A 57 -11.29 1.98 13.69
C LEU A 57 -11.66 2.24 12.23
N CYS A 58 -12.92 2.66 11.99
CA CYS A 58 -13.45 2.94 10.68
C CYS A 58 -12.66 4.04 9.95
N GLU A 59 -12.29 5.12 10.65
CA GLU A 59 -11.44 6.17 10.09
C GLU A 59 -10.05 5.66 9.69
N ILE A 60 -9.45 4.78 10.48
CA ILE A 60 -8.13 4.19 10.17
C ILE A 60 -8.25 3.24 8.97
N SER A 61 -9.25 2.36 8.96
CA SER A 61 -9.48 1.38 7.89
C SER A 61 -9.66 2.03 6.53
N VAL A 62 -10.46 3.10 6.48
CA VAL A 62 -10.78 3.85 5.25
C VAL A 62 -9.53 4.53 4.69
N ARG A 63 -8.71 5.15 5.56
CA ARG A 63 -7.43 5.75 5.16
C ARG A 63 -6.43 4.69 4.71
N LEU A 64 -6.33 3.58 5.43
CA LEU A 64 -5.42 2.49 5.12
C LEU A 64 -5.75 1.87 3.75
N LYS A 65 -7.02 1.54 3.50
CA LYS A 65 -7.52 1.04 2.20
C LYS A 65 -7.14 1.97 1.06
N HIS A 66 -7.26 3.28 1.27
CA HIS A 66 -6.90 4.25 0.24
C HIS A 66 -5.39 4.31 -0.04
N VAL A 67 -4.58 4.37 1.01
CA VAL A 67 -3.11 4.41 0.90
C VAL A 67 -2.59 3.14 0.24
N MET A 68 -3.18 1.97 0.52
CA MET A 68 -2.80 0.70 -0.10
C MET A 68 -2.94 0.70 -1.63
N PHE A 69 -3.93 1.43 -2.16
CA PHE A 69 -4.20 1.50 -3.60
C PHE A 69 -3.00 2.01 -4.41
N ILE A 70 -2.21 2.93 -3.83
CA ILE A 70 -0.97 3.45 -4.43
C ILE A 70 0.28 2.77 -3.85
N ALA A 71 0.25 2.31 -2.60
CA ALA A 71 1.40 1.68 -1.96
C ALA A 71 1.81 0.35 -2.63
N ILE A 72 0.83 -0.45 -3.08
CA ILE A 72 1.09 -1.70 -3.79
C ILE A 72 1.84 -1.47 -5.11
N PRO A 73 1.33 -0.63 -6.05
CA PRO A 73 2.05 -0.37 -7.30
C PRO A 73 3.39 0.36 -7.07
N ALA A 74 3.47 1.27 -6.10
CA ALA A 74 4.73 1.92 -5.75
C ALA A 74 5.79 0.92 -5.24
N SER A 75 5.38 -0.07 -4.45
CA SER A 75 6.29 -1.13 -4.00
C SER A 75 6.73 -2.03 -5.15
N ASN A 76 5.84 -2.34 -6.10
CA ASN A 76 6.21 -3.07 -7.32
C ASN A 76 7.23 -2.32 -8.17
N LEU A 77 7.07 -1.00 -8.35
CA LEU A 77 8.06 -0.18 -9.05
C LEU A 77 9.44 -0.24 -8.38
N VAL A 78 9.50 -0.21 -7.05
CA VAL A 78 10.76 -0.35 -6.30
C VAL A 78 11.39 -1.72 -6.51
N ILE A 79 10.58 -2.78 -6.56
CA ILE A 79 11.05 -4.14 -6.86
C ILE A 79 11.60 -4.21 -8.30
N ALA A 80 10.88 -3.68 -9.29
CA ALA A 80 11.30 -3.66 -10.69
C ALA A 80 12.62 -2.88 -10.87
N ARG A 81 12.73 -1.69 -10.28
CA ARG A 81 13.95 -0.88 -10.29
C ARG A 81 15.15 -1.61 -9.66
N LYS A 82 14.92 -2.40 -8.62
CA LYS A 82 15.98 -3.22 -8.00
C LYS A 82 16.41 -4.36 -8.93
N LEU A 83 15.47 -5.02 -9.60
CA LEU A 83 15.77 -6.06 -10.58
C LEU A 83 16.56 -5.51 -11.78
N GLU A 84 16.18 -4.34 -12.32
CA GLU A 84 16.91 -3.64 -13.38
C GLU A 84 18.35 -3.36 -12.95
N SER A 85 18.55 -2.81 -11.75
CA SER A 85 19.89 -2.50 -11.23
C SER A 85 20.76 -3.75 -11.06
N ILE A 86 20.17 -4.91 -10.79
CA ILE A 86 20.88 -6.21 -10.72
C ILE A 86 21.23 -6.67 -12.14
N ALA A 87 20.27 -6.66 -13.06
CA ALA A 87 20.44 -7.11 -14.45
C ALA A 87 21.47 -6.27 -15.21
N SER A 88 21.48 -4.96 -14.99
CA SER A 88 22.44 -4.01 -15.58
C SER A 88 23.85 -4.10 -14.97
N THR A 89 24.08 -4.98 -13.97
CA THR A 89 25.30 -5.09 -13.16
C THR A 89 25.74 -3.80 -12.46
N ARG A 90 24.92 -2.75 -12.52
CA ARG A 90 25.17 -1.44 -11.90
C ARG A 90 25.33 -1.56 -10.39
N GLN A 91 24.66 -2.53 -9.78
CA GLN A 91 24.78 -2.82 -8.36
C GLN A 91 26.19 -3.31 -7.94
N VAL A 92 26.94 -3.94 -8.85
CA VAL A 92 28.33 -4.40 -8.60
C VAL A 92 29.32 -3.24 -8.61
N ARG A 93 28.99 -2.16 -9.33
CA ARG A 93 29.81 -0.93 -9.41
C ARG A 93 29.42 0.13 -8.37
N ALA A 94 28.35 -0.08 -7.61
CA ALA A 94 27.81 0.92 -6.69
C ALA A 94 28.62 0.98 -5.38
N SER A 95 28.90 2.20 -4.90
CA SER A 95 29.54 2.42 -3.61
C SER A 95 28.57 2.12 -2.45
N ALA A 96 29.10 1.86 -1.25
CA ALA A 96 28.30 1.69 -0.04
C ALA A 96 27.43 2.94 0.27
N ALA A 97 27.89 4.12 -0.14
CA ALA A 97 27.11 5.36 -0.04
C ALA A 97 25.91 5.38 -1.02
N ASP A 98 26.10 4.88 -2.24
CA ASP A 98 25.04 4.78 -3.25
C ASP A 98 23.97 3.76 -2.85
N HIS A 99 24.40 2.66 -2.20
CA HIS A 99 23.47 1.66 -1.67
C HIS A 99 22.54 2.24 -0.60
N LYS A 100 23.08 3.03 0.35
CA LYS A 100 22.27 3.72 1.37
C LYS A 100 21.31 4.72 0.74
N ARG A 101 21.77 5.51 -0.23
CA ARG A 101 20.91 6.46 -0.95
C ARG A 101 19.79 5.75 -1.70
N SER A 102 20.07 4.64 -2.38
CA SER A 102 19.04 3.86 -3.06
C SER A 102 17.96 3.38 -2.10
N ILE A 103 18.35 2.82 -0.95
CA ILE A 103 17.39 2.37 0.08
C ILE A 103 16.50 3.51 0.56
N ILE A 104 17.06 4.69 0.81
CA ILE A 104 16.28 5.87 1.25
C ILE A 104 15.26 6.26 0.17
N ILE A 105 15.69 6.32 -1.10
CA ILE A 105 14.79 6.64 -2.22
C ILE A 105 13.69 5.58 -2.35
N ASP A 106 14.04 4.30 -2.21
CA ASP A 106 13.11 3.18 -2.32
C ASP A 106 12.04 3.24 -1.20
N VAL A 107 12.41 3.59 0.02
CA VAL A 107 11.48 3.83 1.13
C VAL A 107 10.62 5.07 0.90
N LEU A 108 11.21 6.17 0.40
CA LEU A 108 10.46 7.39 0.10
C LEU A 108 9.40 7.16 -0.99
N ILE A 109 9.71 6.34 -2.01
CA ILE A 109 8.74 5.99 -3.06
C ILE A 109 7.64 5.08 -2.50
N SER A 110 8.00 4.04 -1.75
CA SER A 110 7.05 3.02 -1.29
C SER A 110 6.25 3.38 -0.04
N VAL A 111 6.67 4.40 0.73
CA VAL A 111 5.97 4.87 1.95
C VAL A 111 5.65 6.37 1.88
N GLY A 112 6.58 7.19 1.42
CA GLY A 112 6.40 8.64 1.33
C GLY A 112 5.31 9.05 0.34
N VAL A 113 5.35 8.50 -0.88
CA VAL A 113 4.31 8.80 -1.90
C VAL A 113 2.92 8.37 -1.41
N PRO A 114 2.71 7.14 -0.88
CA PRO A 114 1.42 6.75 -0.33
C PRO A 114 0.95 7.63 0.84
N PHE A 115 1.86 8.11 1.69
CA PHE A 115 1.50 8.99 2.80
C PHE A 115 1.02 10.36 2.33
N VAL A 116 1.78 10.99 1.41
CA VAL A 116 1.40 12.28 0.80
C VAL A 116 0.05 12.15 0.10
N TYR A 117 -0.12 11.08 -0.66
CA TYR A 117 -1.37 10.76 -1.33
C TYR A 117 -2.54 10.60 -0.36
N GLY A 118 -2.36 9.87 0.75
CA GLY A 118 -3.35 9.73 1.81
C GLY A 118 -3.74 11.08 2.44
N CYS A 119 -2.79 11.99 2.63
CA CYS A 119 -3.06 13.35 3.12
C CYS A 119 -3.86 14.19 2.12
N LEU A 120 -3.51 14.14 0.82
CA LEU A 120 -4.22 14.89 -0.23
C LEU A 120 -5.68 14.45 -0.34
N MET A 121 -5.95 13.16 -0.13
CA MET A 121 -7.30 12.62 -0.28
C MET A 121 -8.27 13.08 0.82
N ILE A 122 -7.79 13.57 1.96
CA ILE A 122 -8.63 14.21 2.99
C ILE A 122 -9.50 15.33 2.38
N VAL A 123 -9.00 15.99 1.32
CA VAL A 123 -9.70 17.08 0.63
C VAL A 123 -10.83 16.57 -0.29
N ASN A 124 -10.71 15.37 -0.87
CA ASN A 124 -11.68 14.83 -1.84
C ASN A 124 -12.77 13.96 -1.20
N GLN A 125 -12.74 13.81 0.12
CA GLN A 125 -13.66 12.93 0.84
C GLN A 125 -14.96 13.68 1.18
N THR A 126 -16.08 13.25 0.57
CA THR A 126 -17.38 13.93 0.73
C THR A 126 -18.15 13.46 1.96
N ASN A 127 -18.10 12.16 2.28
CA ASN A 127 -18.66 11.58 3.49
C ASN A 127 -17.57 10.86 4.29
N ARG A 128 -17.71 10.86 5.62
CA ARG A 128 -16.68 10.39 6.55
C ARG A 128 -16.32 8.91 6.36
N TYR A 129 -17.31 8.05 6.14
CA TYR A 129 -17.17 6.66 5.74
C TYR A 129 -18.58 6.07 5.52
N ALA A 130 -18.67 4.98 4.78
CA ALA A 130 -19.88 4.15 4.68
C ALA A 130 -19.59 2.79 5.32
N ILE A 131 -20.57 2.21 6.01
CA ILE A 131 -20.46 0.87 6.59
C ILE A 131 -21.27 -0.07 5.71
N ILE A 132 -20.62 -1.09 5.18
CA ILE A 132 -21.24 -2.14 4.38
C ILE A 132 -21.29 -3.39 5.24
N GLU A 133 -22.44 -4.04 5.29
CA GLU A 133 -22.60 -5.32 6.01
C GLU A 133 -21.61 -6.37 5.48
N GLU A 134 -21.00 -7.15 6.37
CA GLU A 134 -19.94 -8.15 6.14
C GLU A 134 -18.59 -7.62 5.61
N ALA A 135 -18.55 -6.50 4.90
CA ALA A 135 -17.33 -5.88 4.36
C ALA A 135 -16.74 -4.79 5.29
N GLY A 136 -17.55 -4.23 6.18
CA GLY A 136 -17.19 -3.20 7.14
C GLY A 136 -17.03 -1.81 6.52
N CYS A 137 -16.00 -1.08 6.97
CA CYS A 137 -15.80 0.33 6.67
C CYS A 137 -15.28 0.56 5.24
N TRP A 138 -15.93 1.47 4.52
CA TRP A 138 -15.64 1.80 3.12
C TRP A 138 -15.55 3.31 2.87
N THR A 139 -14.65 3.70 1.96
CA THR A 139 -14.50 5.09 1.54
C THR A 139 -15.63 5.45 0.59
N MET A 140 -16.38 6.53 0.86
CA MET A 140 -17.32 7.09 -0.11
C MET A 140 -16.62 8.22 -0.86
N LEU A 141 -16.25 7.93 -2.10
CA LEU A 141 -15.49 8.80 -2.99
C LEU A 141 -16.42 9.39 -4.05
N VAL A 142 -16.34 10.70 -4.28
CA VAL A 142 -16.98 11.31 -5.45
C VAL A 142 -16.06 11.14 -6.65
N SER A 143 -16.63 10.62 -7.75
CA SER A 143 -15.96 10.56 -9.05
C SER A 143 -15.88 11.98 -9.62
N SER A 144 -14.82 12.70 -9.25
CA SER A 144 -14.53 14.06 -9.71
C SER A 144 -13.31 14.04 -10.64
N TRP A 145 -13.10 15.11 -11.41
CA TRP A 145 -11.88 15.29 -12.19
C TRP A 145 -10.61 15.25 -11.30
N VAL A 146 -10.77 15.66 -10.03
CA VAL A 146 -9.75 15.57 -8.98
C VAL A 146 -9.41 14.11 -8.65
N PHE A 147 -10.40 13.20 -8.62
CA PHE A 147 -10.13 11.77 -8.48
C PHE A 147 -9.29 11.22 -9.64
N VAL A 148 -9.60 11.59 -10.89
CA VAL A 148 -8.81 11.11 -12.04
C VAL A 148 -7.36 11.60 -11.98
N LEU A 149 -7.15 12.88 -11.68
CA LEU A 149 -5.81 13.46 -11.57
C LEU A 149 -5.02 12.98 -10.36
N LEU A 150 -5.68 12.82 -9.21
CA LEU A 150 -4.98 12.48 -7.98
C LEU A 150 -4.89 10.99 -7.74
N VAL A 151 -5.83 10.15 -8.22
CA VAL A 151 -5.91 8.71 -7.96
C VAL A 151 -5.48 7.87 -9.16
N ALA A 152 -6.10 8.09 -10.33
CA ALA A 152 -5.84 7.24 -11.50
C ALA A 152 -4.49 7.56 -12.16
N ALA A 153 -4.18 8.84 -12.34
CA ALA A 153 -2.94 9.26 -13.01
C ALA A 153 -1.65 8.78 -12.31
N PRO A 154 -1.45 8.92 -10.98
CA PRO A 154 -0.23 8.46 -10.35
C PRO A 154 -0.05 6.94 -10.43
N VAL A 155 -1.14 6.16 -10.30
CA VAL A 155 -1.08 4.69 -10.46
C VAL A 155 -0.65 4.33 -11.87
N VAL A 156 -1.26 4.94 -12.89
CA VAL A 156 -0.90 4.70 -14.29
C VAL A 156 0.54 5.11 -14.59
N ILE A 157 0.99 6.27 -14.08
CA ILE A 157 2.37 6.74 -14.26
C ILE A 157 3.35 5.76 -13.59
N VAL A 158 3.10 5.34 -12.35
CA VAL A 158 3.94 4.38 -11.63
C VAL A 158 3.99 3.03 -12.35
N SER A 159 2.85 2.54 -12.85
CA SER A 159 2.78 1.31 -13.63
C SER A 159 3.51 1.41 -14.97
N LEU A 160 3.38 2.53 -15.69
CA LEU A 160 4.10 2.77 -16.95
C LEU A 160 5.61 2.89 -16.71
N CYS A 161 6.03 3.59 -15.66
CA CYS A 161 7.45 3.64 -15.26
C CYS A 161 7.97 2.23 -14.93
N SER A 162 7.17 1.40 -14.25
CA SER A 162 7.54 0.01 -13.94
C SER A 162 7.64 -0.89 -15.18
N ALA A 163 7.03 -0.52 -16.31
CA ALA A 163 7.18 -1.26 -17.57
C ALA A 163 8.44 -0.85 -18.34
N VAL A 164 9.02 0.31 -18.03
CA VAL A 164 10.25 0.83 -18.66
C VAL A 164 11.51 0.34 -17.93
N TYR A 165 11.42 0.13 -16.61
CA TYR A 165 12.47 -0.49 -15.80
C TYR A 165 12.44 -2.02 -15.91
#